data_AF-A0A7X9FIF7-F1
#
_entry.id   AF-A0A7X9FIF7-F1
#
_cell.length_a   1.000
_cell.length_b   1.000
_cell.length_c   1.000
_cell.angle_alpha   90.00
_cell.angle_beta   90.00
_cell.angle_gamma   90.00
#
_symmetry.space_group_name_H-M   'P 1'
#
loop_
_entity.id
_entity.type
_entity.pdbx_description
1 polymer ?
#
loop_
_entity_poly.entity_id
_entity_poly.type
_entity_poly.pdbx_seq_one_letter_code
_entity_poly.pdbx_strand_id
1 'polypeptide(L)'
;MPRSTSISSATSIAFLRRAFVTATILLPVLTIFSSSGNSNSIGLNIYGKSYHFLEPYQNRDYLNETNPGLGARASFGNKSSGTYFVEGGFFEDTFRHRATYIAAGYMFRLWQQFRVGFNAGLYKTLSINKGGTAAVVPLASYSVKFVTLNVAYLPKFRNINAYHTLAGYLTVNLINSEPKKKS
;
A
#
# COMPACT_ATOMS: atom_id res chain seq x y z
N MET A 1 -24.43 14.73 53.68
CA MET A 1 -24.85 13.62 52.80
C MET A 1 -23.91 13.58 51.60
N PRO A 2 -23.11 12.51 51.39
CA PRO A 2 -22.26 12.41 50.22
C PRO A 2 -23.04 11.79 49.04
N ARG A 3 -22.95 12.43 47.88
CA ARG A 3 -23.57 12.01 46.63
C ARG A 3 -22.66 10.97 45.97
N SER A 4 -23.15 9.73 45.89
CA SER A 4 -22.50 8.62 45.16
C SER A 4 -22.42 8.95 43.67
N THR A 5 -21.22 9.06 43.12
CA THR A 5 -20.95 9.13 41.69
C THR A 5 -20.78 7.71 41.15
N SER A 6 -21.76 7.22 40.40
CA SER A 6 -21.61 5.98 39.62
C SER A 6 -20.69 6.25 38.44
N ILE A 7 -19.52 5.60 38.43
CA ILE A 7 -18.61 5.60 37.30
C ILE A 7 -19.17 4.63 36.26
N SER A 8 -19.57 5.17 35.11
CA SER A 8 -20.14 4.48 33.97
C SER A 8 -19.23 3.36 33.46
N SER A 9 -19.73 2.13 33.53
CA SER A 9 -19.12 0.89 33.01
C SER A 9 -19.08 0.79 31.47
N ALA A 10 -19.55 1.81 30.75
CA ALA A 10 -19.68 1.79 29.30
C ALA A 10 -18.35 2.00 28.54
N THR A 11 -17.35 2.62 29.17
CA THR A 11 -16.10 3.02 28.48
C THR A 11 -15.11 1.86 28.30
N SER A 12 -15.14 0.84 29.16
CA SER A 12 -14.20 -0.30 29.11
C SER A 12 -14.53 -1.34 28.01
N ILE A 13 -15.80 -1.45 27.61
CA ILE A 13 -16.24 -2.47 26.64
C ILE A 13 -15.86 -2.07 25.19
N ALA A 14 -15.81 -0.78 24.89
CA ALA A 14 -15.44 -0.27 23.57
C ALA A 14 -13.94 -0.48 23.25
N PHE A 15 -13.08 -0.49 24.27
CA PHE A 15 -11.62 -0.68 24.10
C PHE A 15 -11.26 -2.15 23.83
N LEU A 16 -11.92 -3.09 24.52
CA LEU A 16 -11.71 -4.53 24.34
C LEU A 16 -12.21 -5.04 22.98
N ARG A 17 -13.31 -4.49 22.44
CA ARG A 17 -13.80 -4.83 21.10
C ARG A 17 -12.85 -4.39 19.97
N ARG A 18 -12.11 -3.29 20.15
CA ARG A 18 -11.13 -2.81 19.15
C ARG A 18 -9.83 -3.61 19.17
N ALA A 19 -9.40 -4.11 20.32
CA ALA A 19 -8.21 -4.95 20.45
C ALA A 19 -8.40 -6.34 19.80
N PHE A 20 -9.58 -6.95 19.95
CA PHE A 20 -9.86 -8.27 19.38
C PHE A 20 -9.94 -8.28 17.86
N VAL A 21 -10.52 -7.25 17.23
CA VAL A 21 -10.61 -7.17 15.76
C VAL A 21 -9.22 -7.00 15.11
N THR A 22 -8.28 -6.34 15.79
CA THR A 22 -6.90 -6.17 15.29
C THR A 22 -6.10 -7.47 15.35
N ALA A 23 -6.34 -8.32 16.35
CA ALA A 23 -5.63 -9.61 16.51
C ALA A 23 -6.14 -10.70 15.56
N THR A 24 -7.42 -10.70 15.20
CA THR A 24 -8.01 -11.74 14.32
C THR A 24 -7.65 -11.55 12.84
N ILE A 25 -7.34 -10.33 12.39
CA ILE A 25 -6.92 -10.07 10.99
C ILE A 25 -5.42 -10.34 10.78
N LEU A 26 -4.58 -10.22 11.82
CA LEU A 26 -3.14 -10.51 11.71
C LEU A 26 -2.81 -12.01 11.61
N LEU A 27 -3.62 -12.86 12.25
CA LEU A 27 -3.35 -14.31 12.32
C LEU A 27 -3.43 -15.05 10.96
N PRO A 28 -4.40 -14.80 10.07
CA PRO A 28 -4.44 -15.48 8.77
C PRO A 28 -3.39 -14.94 7.77
N VAL A 29 -2.81 -13.75 8.00
CA VAL A 29 -1.71 -13.25 7.15
C VAL A 29 -0.40 -13.96 7.49
N LEU A 30 -0.17 -14.33 8.76
CA LEU A 30 1.04 -15.04 9.16
C LEU A 30 1.06 -16.53 8.74
N THR A 31 -0.08 -17.20 8.58
CA THR A 31 -0.13 -18.62 8.22
C THR A 31 0.19 -18.90 6.74
N ILE A 32 0.18 -17.87 5.88
CA ILE A 32 0.55 -17.99 4.45
C ILE A 32 2.08 -18.10 4.26
N PHE A 33 2.89 -17.86 5.30
CA PHE A 33 4.35 -17.89 5.19
C PHE A 33 4.99 -19.29 5.20
N SER A 34 4.20 -20.37 5.34
CA SER A 34 4.75 -21.71 5.62
C SER A 34 5.04 -22.60 4.41
N SER A 35 4.90 -22.13 3.16
CA SER A 35 5.27 -22.97 2.00
C SER A 35 6.78 -22.90 1.72
N SER A 36 7.48 -23.98 2.03
CA SER A 36 8.88 -24.25 1.72
C SER A 36 9.12 -24.33 0.20
N GLY A 37 9.28 -23.17 -0.43
CA GLY A 37 9.48 -23.03 -1.87
C GLY A 37 9.25 -21.61 -2.40
N ASN A 38 8.64 -20.75 -1.58
CA ASN A 38 8.38 -19.36 -1.91
C ASN A 38 9.46 -18.43 -1.35
N SER A 39 9.80 -17.40 -2.12
CA SER A 39 10.59 -16.29 -1.61
C SER A 39 9.67 -15.31 -0.91
N ASN A 40 9.78 -15.23 0.41
CA ASN A 40 8.98 -14.32 1.21
C ASN A 40 9.83 -13.10 1.54
N SER A 41 9.26 -11.90 1.42
CA SER A 41 9.94 -10.67 1.81
C SER A 41 9.03 -9.67 2.48
N ILE A 42 9.60 -8.91 3.42
CA ILE A 42 8.95 -7.78 4.08
C ILE A 42 9.76 -6.54 3.73
N GLY A 43 9.10 -5.48 3.29
CA GLY A 43 9.72 -4.22 2.93
C GLY A 43 8.98 -3.00 3.44
N LEU A 44 9.73 -1.92 3.62
CA LEU A 44 9.22 -0.59 3.94
C LEU A 44 9.01 0.20 2.64
N ASN A 45 7.80 0.68 2.41
CA ASN A 45 7.49 1.60 1.33
C ASN A 45 7.74 3.05 1.80
N ILE A 46 8.43 3.82 0.97
CA ILE A 46 8.73 5.24 1.17
C ILE A 46 8.12 6.00 -0.01
N TYR A 47 7.02 6.70 0.23
CA TYR A 47 6.32 7.50 -0.79
C TYR A 47 6.94 8.88 -0.89
N GLY A 48 6.98 9.47 -2.08
CA GLY A 48 7.58 10.79 -2.20
C GLY A 48 7.29 11.58 -3.46
N LYS A 49 6.91 10.97 -4.58
CA LYS A 49 6.70 11.71 -5.84
C LYS A 49 5.43 11.31 -6.56
N SER A 50 4.76 12.29 -7.14
CA SER A 50 3.75 12.08 -8.17
C SER A 50 3.93 13.05 -9.32
N TYR A 51 3.41 12.70 -10.48
CA TYR A 51 3.45 13.53 -11.68
C TYR A 51 2.09 13.47 -12.36
N HIS A 52 1.49 14.64 -12.57
CA HIS A 52 0.19 14.80 -13.24
C HIS A 52 0.45 15.21 -14.69
N PHE A 53 -0.02 14.40 -15.64
CA PHE A 53 0.23 14.63 -17.06
C PHE A 53 -1.08 14.80 -17.84
N LEU A 54 -0.98 15.48 -18.99
CA LEU A 54 -2.12 15.86 -19.84
C LEU A 54 -3.10 16.86 -19.21
N GLU A 55 -2.68 17.54 -18.15
CA GLU A 55 -3.44 18.64 -17.54
C GLU A 55 -3.19 19.98 -18.26
N PRO A 56 -4.22 20.85 -18.35
CA PRO A 56 -4.01 22.25 -18.71
C PRO A 56 -2.98 22.87 -17.76
N TYR A 57 -1.98 23.56 -18.33
CA TYR A 57 -0.85 24.12 -17.58
C TYR A 57 -1.28 24.94 -16.34
N GLN A 58 -2.41 25.65 -16.44
CA GLN A 58 -2.98 26.49 -15.38
C GLN A 58 -3.37 25.73 -14.09
N ASN A 59 -3.58 24.42 -14.15
CA ASN A 59 -3.94 23.64 -12.97
C ASN A 59 -2.72 23.05 -12.24
N ARG A 60 -1.53 23.01 -12.87
CA ARG A 60 -0.36 22.31 -12.30
C ARG A 60 0.20 22.98 -11.06
N ASP A 61 0.17 24.31 -10.99
CA ASP A 61 0.74 25.08 -9.88
C ASP A 61 0.04 24.83 -8.53
N TYR A 62 -1.17 24.26 -8.56
CA TYR A 62 -1.93 23.89 -7.37
C TYR A 62 -1.76 22.42 -6.95
N LEU A 63 -1.11 21.58 -7.77
CA LEU A 63 -1.00 20.14 -7.51
C LEU A 63 0.28 19.83 -6.74
N ASN A 64 0.13 19.10 -5.63
CA ASN A 64 1.26 18.61 -4.86
C ASN A 64 1.91 17.39 -5.53
N GLU A 65 3.10 17.59 -6.11
CA GLU A 65 3.92 16.53 -6.73
C GLU A 65 4.84 15.80 -5.73
N THR A 66 4.86 16.24 -4.47
CA THR A 66 5.65 15.59 -3.42
C THR A 66 4.72 14.98 -2.39
N ASN A 67 4.68 13.65 -2.35
CA ASN A 67 3.69 12.88 -1.60
C ASN A 67 4.36 12.07 -0.48
N PRO A 68 4.91 12.73 0.56
CA PRO A 68 5.63 12.04 1.61
C PRO A 68 4.72 11.05 2.32
N GLY A 69 5.27 9.90 2.67
CA GLY A 69 4.52 8.87 3.38
C GLY A 69 5.32 7.60 3.61
N LEU A 70 4.71 6.70 4.38
CA LEU A 70 5.28 5.40 4.73
C LEU A 70 4.25 4.28 4.60
N GLY A 71 4.72 3.10 4.25
CA GLY A 71 3.91 1.89 4.20
C GLY A 71 4.75 0.64 4.38
N ALA A 72 4.08 -0.50 4.35
CA ALA A 72 4.72 -1.80 4.42
C ALA A 72 4.21 -2.68 3.28
N ARG A 73 5.07 -3.58 2.83
CA ARG A 73 4.77 -4.59 1.81
C ARG A 73 5.25 -5.95 2.26
N ALA A 74 4.35 -6.93 2.24
CA ALA A 74 4.67 -8.33 2.34
C ALA A 74 4.53 -8.96 0.95
N SER A 75 5.57 -9.65 0.49
CA SER A 75 5.58 -10.32 -0.81
C SER A 75 5.83 -11.81 -0.63
N PHE A 76 5.16 -12.63 -1.45
CA PHE A 76 5.16 -14.08 -1.39
C PHE A 76 5.03 -14.68 -2.80
N GLY A 77 5.49 -15.91 -2.96
CA GLY A 77 5.53 -16.60 -4.26
C GLY A 77 6.94 -16.78 -4.81
N ASN A 78 7.05 -17.03 -6.12
CA ASN A 78 8.31 -17.36 -6.76
C ASN A 78 8.87 -16.16 -7.55
N LYS A 79 10.03 -15.60 -7.14
CA LYS A 79 10.66 -14.48 -7.88
C LYS A 79 10.94 -14.79 -9.34
N SER A 80 11.02 -16.06 -9.77
CA SER A 80 11.31 -16.41 -11.16
C SER A 80 10.13 -16.26 -12.10
N SER A 81 8.88 -16.44 -11.63
CA SER A 81 7.68 -16.34 -12.47
C SER A 81 6.85 -15.10 -12.12
N GLY A 82 6.59 -14.87 -10.83
CA GLY A 82 5.83 -13.73 -10.38
C GLY A 82 5.54 -13.78 -8.88
N THR A 83 5.12 -12.64 -8.35
CA THR A 83 5.09 -12.42 -6.91
C THR A 83 3.76 -11.79 -6.53
N TYR A 84 3.05 -12.46 -5.63
CA TYR A 84 1.90 -11.89 -4.96
C TYR A 84 2.39 -10.97 -3.84
N PHE A 85 1.60 -9.96 -3.53
CA PHE A 85 1.92 -9.09 -2.40
C PHE A 85 0.66 -8.54 -1.75
N VAL A 86 0.81 -8.15 -0.49
CA VAL A 86 -0.12 -7.29 0.24
C VAL A 86 0.68 -6.08 0.70
N GLU A 87 0.11 -4.90 0.52
CA GLU A 87 0.72 -3.66 0.98
C GLU A 87 -0.32 -2.69 1.52
N GLY A 88 0.15 -1.77 2.33
CA GLY A 88 -0.66 -0.68 2.84
C GLY A 88 0.20 0.43 3.42
N GLY A 89 -0.36 1.61 3.55
CA GLY A 89 0.38 2.75 4.06
C GLY A 89 -0.44 4.02 4.08
N PHE A 90 0.25 5.11 4.39
CA PHE A 90 -0.30 6.45 4.39
C PHE A 90 0.67 7.41 3.69
N PHE A 91 0.13 8.42 3.01
CA PHE A 91 0.89 9.44 2.30
C PHE A 91 0.09 10.73 2.21
N GLU A 92 0.74 11.84 1.88
CA GLU A 92 0.04 13.09 1.54
C GLU A 92 -0.40 13.08 0.08
N ASP A 93 -1.68 13.33 -0.17
CA ASP A 93 -2.24 13.38 -1.52
C ASP A 93 -1.96 14.71 -2.24
N THR A 94 -2.56 14.86 -3.43
CA THR A 94 -2.40 16.02 -4.30
C THR A 94 -2.81 17.35 -3.64
N PHE A 95 -3.66 17.32 -2.60
CA PHE A 95 -4.10 18.48 -1.84
C PHE A 95 -3.53 18.53 -0.41
N ARG A 96 -2.44 17.78 -0.14
CA ARG A 96 -1.79 17.68 1.18
C ARG A 96 -2.71 17.12 2.28
N HIS A 97 -3.70 16.33 1.90
CA HIS A 97 -4.50 15.58 2.85
C HIS A 97 -3.89 14.20 3.06
N ARG A 98 -4.04 13.66 4.28
CA ARG A 98 -3.60 12.31 4.58
C ARG A 98 -4.46 11.30 3.83
N ALA A 99 -3.83 10.58 2.91
CA ALA A 99 -4.37 9.41 2.26
C ALA A 99 -3.90 8.14 2.96
N THR A 100 -4.72 7.09 2.92
CA THR A 100 -4.40 5.75 3.42
C THR A 100 -4.91 4.70 2.46
N TYR A 101 -4.23 3.56 2.36
CA TYR A 101 -4.70 2.45 1.54
C TYR A 101 -4.27 1.09 2.08
N ILE A 102 -4.99 0.06 1.64
CA ILE A 102 -4.64 -1.35 1.77
C ILE A 102 -4.97 -2.05 0.46
N ALA A 103 -4.04 -2.84 -0.05
CA ALA A 103 -4.18 -3.51 -1.34
C ALA A 103 -3.49 -4.87 -1.36
N ALA A 104 -3.98 -5.75 -2.22
CA ALA A 104 -3.31 -6.98 -2.60
C ALA A 104 -3.05 -6.94 -4.11
N GLY A 105 -2.01 -7.62 -4.58
CA GLY A 105 -1.68 -7.58 -5.99
C GLY A 105 -0.76 -8.68 -6.45
N TYR A 106 -0.42 -8.61 -7.73
CA TYR A 106 0.48 -9.55 -8.39
C TYR A 106 1.42 -8.82 -9.34
N MET A 107 2.69 -9.21 -9.33
CA MET A 107 3.74 -8.70 -10.23
C MET A 107 4.30 -9.84 -11.08
N PHE A 108 4.08 -9.74 -12.39
CA PHE A 108 4.70 -10.60 -13.42
C PHE A 108 6.15 -10.19 -13.64
N ARG A 109 7.04 -11.16 -13.75
CA ARG A 109 8.43 -10.90 -14.12
C ARG A 109 8.55 -10.78 -15.64
N LEU A 110 9.05 -9.65 -16.13
CA LEU A 110 9.39 -9.47 -17.55
C LEU A 110 10.88 -9.72 -17.78
N TRP A 111 11.73 -9.16 -16.92
CA TRP A 111 13.18 -9.37 -16.92
C TRP A 111 13.69 -9.59 -15.50
N GLN A 112 14.99 -9.77 -15.32
CA GLN A 112 15.56 -10.06 -14.00
C GLN A 112 15.24 -8.99 -12.95
N GLN A 113 15.34 -7.71 -13.31
CA GLN A 113 15.07 -6.58 -12.43
C GLN A 113 13.68 -5.96 -12.65
N PHE A 114 13.07 -6.15 -13.82
CA PHE A 114 11.86 -5.45 -14.22
C PHE A 114 10.61 -6.33 -14.11
N ARG A 115 9.57 -5.77 -13.48
CA ARG A 115 8.28 -6.42 -13.29
C ARG A 115 7.15 -5.45 -13.58
N VAL A 116 6.02 -5.98 -14.01
CA VAL A 116 4.77 -5.25 -14.20
C VAL A 116 3.64 -6.00 -13.56
N GLY A 117 2.57 -5.32 -13.22
CA GLY A 117 1.45 -5.95 -12.54
C GLY A 117 0.39 -4.97 -12.16
N PHE A 118 -0.36 -5.33 -11.14
CA PHE A 118 -1.41 -4.49 -10.60
C PHE A 118 -1.60 -4.79 -9.12
N ASN A 119 -2.17 -3.84 -8.41
CA ASN A 119 -2.83 -4.10 -7.14
C ASN A 119 -4.34 -3.83 -7.28
N ALA A 120 -5.11 -4.39 -6.37
CA ALA A 120 -6.51 -4.09 -6.14
C ALA A 120 -6.70 -3.84 -4.65
N GLY A 121 -7.36 -2.76 -4.29
CA GLY A 121 -7.42 -2.35 -2.90
C GLY A 121 -8.44 -1.26 -2.59
N LEU A 122 -8.49 -0.91 -1.31
CA LEU A 122 -9.29 0.19 -0.80
C LEU A 122 -8.38 1.39 -0.58
N TYR A 123 -8.75 2.51 -1.19
CA TYR A 123 -8.04 3.77 -1.19
C TYR A 123 -8.91 4.84 -0.52
N LYS A 124 -8.43 5.39 0.57
CA LYS A 124 -9.07 6.51 1.27
C LYS A 124 -8.21 7.75 1.10
N THR A 125 -8.69 8.67 0.27
CA THR A 125 -8.05 9.97 0.00
C THR A 125 -9.17 10.97 -0.29
N LEU A 126 -8.95 12.24 0.05
CA LEU A 126 -9.90 13.29 -0.28
C LEU A 126 -9.77 13.72 -1.76
N SER A 127 -8.61 13.47 -2.37
CA SER A 127 -8.34 13.72 -3.79
C SER A 127 -9.06 12.75 -4.73
N ILE A 128 -9.42 11.54 -4.26
CA ILE A 128 -10.12 10.51 -5.05
C ILE A 128 -11.43 10.15 -4.36
N ASN A 129 -12.55 10.49 -4.99
CA ASN A 129 -13.92 10.16 -4.56
C ASN A 129 -14.27 10.51 -3.10
N LYS A 130 -13.83 11.68 -2.58
CA LYS A 130 -14.26 12.25 -1.29
C LYS A 130 -14.17 11.30 -0.06
N GLY A 131 -13.18 10.41 -0.01
CA GLY A 131 -12.87 9.65 1.21
C GLY A 131 -12.99 8.12 1.16
N GLY A 132 -13.11 7.52 -0.02
CA GLY A 132 -13.02 6.05 -0.16
C GLY A 132 -13.38 5.53 -1.55
N THR A 133 -12.51 4.72 -2.15
CA THR A 133 -12.82 3.98 -3.38
C THR A 133 -12.09 2.63 -3.43
N ALA A 134 -12.72 1.63 -4.06
CA ALA A 134 -12.03 0.43 -4.48
C ALA A 134 -11.48 0.66 -5.88
N ALA A 135 -10.20 0.34 -6.11
CA ALA A 135 -9.57 0.53 -7.40
C ALA A 135 -8.56 -0.56 -7.71
N VAL A 136 -8.38 -0.82 -9.01
CA VAL A 136 -7.26 -1.59 -9.55
C VAL A 136 -6.24 -0.59 -10.07
N VAL A 137 -5.00 -0.68 -9.59
CA VAL A 137 -3.93 0.24 -9.97
C VAL A 137 -2.81 -0.54 -10.66
N PRO A 138 -2.58 -0.29 -11.97
CA PRO A 138 -1.41 -0.81 -12.68
C PRO A 138 -0.10 -0.37 -12.02
N LEU A 139 0.86 -1.29 -11.95
CA LEU A 139 2.17 -1.08 -11.35
C LEU A 139 3.29 -1.52 -12.30
N ALA A 140 4.41 -0.79 -12.26
CA ALA A 140 5.69 -1.23 -12.78
C ALA A 140 6.74 -1.12 -11.67
N SER A 141 7.72 -2.02 -11.66
CA SER A 141 8.79 -1.98 -10.68
C SER A 141 10.14 -2.38 -11.25
N TYR A 142 11.19 -1.75 -10.74
CA TYR A 142 12.58 -2.06 -11.04
C TYR A 142 13.36 -2.33 -9.74
N SER A 143 13.90 -3.53 -9.59
CA SER A 143 14.55 -3.98 -8.36
C SER A 143 16.06 -4.12 -8.50
N VAL A 144 16.81 -3.56 -7.56
CA VAL A 144 18.27 -3.72 -7.42
C VAL A 144 18.60 -4.06 -5.98
N LYS A 145 19.14 -5.27 -5.75
CA LYS A 145 19.47 -5.79 -4.41
C LYS A 145 18.26 -5.71 -3.47
N PHE A 146 18.37 -4.92 -2.40
CA PHE A 146 17.33 -4.76 -1.39
C PHE A 146 16.40 -3.56 -1.67
N VAL A 147 16.62 -2.78 -2.73
CA VAL A 147 15.79 -1.61 -3.07
C VAL A 147 14.97 -1.88 -4.34
N THR A 148 13.72 -1.44 -4.35
CA THR A 148 12.85 -1.49 -5.53
C THR A 148 12.22 -0.13 -5.77
N LEU A 149 12.35 0.40 -6.98
CA LEU A 149 11.56 1.52 -7.45
C LEU A 149 10.22 1.00 -7.95
N ASN A 150 9.12 1.56 -7.49
CA ASN A 150 7.78 1.26 -7.93
C ASN A 150 7.15 2.51 -8.55
N VAL A 151 6.41 2.30 -9.63
CA VAL A 151 5.62 3.32 -10.29
C VAL A 151 4.19 2.79 -10.41
N ALA A 152 3.25 3.52 -9.83
CA ALA A 152 1.83 3.28 -9.95
C ALA A 152 1.21 4.24 -10.96
N TYR A 153 0.33 3.74 -11.81
CA TYR A 153 -0.41 4.58 -12.75
C TYR A 153 -1.87 4.64 -12.34
N LEU A 154 -2.34 5.85 -12.05
CA LEU A 154 -3.73 6.13 -11.74
C LEU A 154 -4.35 6.81 -12.98
N PRO A 155 -5.11 6.06 -13.80
CA PRO A 155 -5.78 6.63 -14.97
C PRO A 155 -6.89 7.61 -14.54
N LYS A 156 -7.15 8.59 -15.41
CA LYS A 156 -8.30 9.48 -15.28
C LYS A 156 -9.59 8.69 -15.45
N PHE A 157 -10.49 8.83 -14.50
CA PHE A 157 -11.84 8.28 -14.55
C PHE A 157 -12.82 9.35 -14.07
N ARG A 158 -13.74 9.77 -14.95
CA ARG A 158 -14.61 10.96 -14.83
C ARG A 158 -15.12 11.27 -13.41
N ASN A 159 -15.50 10.25 -12.64
CA ASN A 159 -16.12 10.42 -11.32
C ASN A 159 -15.26 9.93 -10.13
N ILE A 160 -14.04 9.45 -10.39
CA ILE A 160 -13.17 8.84 -9.37
C ILE A 160 -11.87 9.63 -9.27
N ASN A 161 -11.16 9.77 -10.39
CA ASN A 161 -9.87 10.44 -10.46
C ASN A 161 -9.90 11.46 -11.62
N ALA A 162 -9.73 12.73 -11.29
CA ALA A 162 -9.82 13.83 -12.25
C ALA A 162 -8.62 13.87 -13.22
N TYR A 163 -7.51 13.22 -12.86
CA TYR A 163 -6.20 13.43 -13.47
C TYR A 163 -5.53 12.12 -13.89
N HIS A 164 -4.65 12.17 -14.89
CA HIS A 164 -3.71 11.07 -15.12
C HIS A 164 -2.49 11.27 -14.21
N THR A 165 -2.26 10.33 -13.31
CA THR A 165 -1.20 10.47 -12.29
C THR A 165 -0.25 9.27 -12.34
N LEU A 166 1.05 9.55 -12.41
CA LEU A 166 2.08 8.58 -12.05
C LEU A 166 2.50 8.84 -10.61
N ALA A 167 2.52 7.81 -9.77
CA ALA A 167 3.03 7.90 -8.40
C ALA A 167 4.27 7.01 -8.26
N GLY A 168 5.37 7.60 -7.79
CA GLY A 168 6.66 6.93 -7.58
C GLY A 168 6.96 6.73 -6.10
N TYR A 169 7.39 5.52 -5.75
CA TYR A 169 7.81 5.19 -4.38
C TYR A 169 8.88 4.11 -4.36
N LEU A 170 9.66 4.09 -3.27
CA LEU A 170 10.69 3.08 -3.05
C LEU A 170 10.19 2.02 -2.08
N THR A 171 10.55 0.76 -2.31
CA THR A 171 10.45 -0.31 -1.31
C THR A 171 11.86 -0.72 -0.90
N VAL A 172 12.15 -0.66 0.39
CA VAL A 172 13.38 -1.18 0.99
C VAL A 172 13.05 -2.52 1.63
N ASN A 173 13.53 -3.62 1.06
CA ASN A 173 13.34 -4.97 1.57
C ASN A 173 14.19 -5.16 2.83
N LEU A 174 13.54 -5.32 3.97
CA LEU A 174 14.16 -5.50 5.28
C LEU A 174 14.47 -6.97 5.53
N ILE A 175 13.59 -7.87 5.07
CA ILE A 175 13.73 -9.31 5.22
C ILE A 175 13.52 -9.94 3.85
N ASN A 176 14.42 -10.84 3.46
CA ASN A 176 14.31 -11.60 2.22
C ASN A 176 14.70 -13.06 2.48
N SER A 177 13.71 -13.94 2.55
CA SER A 177 13.92 -15.37 2.64
C SER A 177 14.13 -15.90 1.22
N GLU A 178 15.39 -16.18 0.85
CA GLU A 178 15.66 -16.88 -0.40
C GLU A 178 15.37 -18.37 -0.23
N PRO A 179 14.70 -19.02 -1.20
CA PRO A 179 14.55 -20.46 -1.17
C PRO A 179 15.94 -21.11 -1.19
N LYS A 180 16.22 -21.99 -0.23
CA LYS A 180 17.47 -22.77 -0.23
C LYS A 180 17.57 -23.51 -1.57
N LYS A 181 18.63 -23.25 -2.34
CA LYS A 181 18.99 -24.12 -3.46
C LYS A 181 19.17 -25.53 -2.88
N LYS A 182 18.40 -26.50 -3.38
CA LYS A 182 18.74 -27.91 -3.16
C LYS A 182 20.07 -28.14 -3.88
N SER A 183 21.12 -28.39 -3.09
CA SER A 183 22.41 -28.89 -3.56
C SER A 183 22.29 -30.32 -4.04
#